data_AF-A0A920AM31-F1
#
_entry.id   AF-A0A920AM31-F1
#
_cell.length_a   1.000
_cell.length_b   1.000
_cell.length_c   1.000
_cell.angle_alpha   90.00
_cell.angle_beta   90.00
_cell.angle_gamma   90.00
#
_symmetry.space_group_name_H-M   'P 1'
#
loop_
_entity.id
_entity.type
_entity.pdbx_description
1 polymer ?
#
loop_
_entity_poly.entity_id
_entity_poly.type
_entity_poly.pdbx_seq_one_letter_code
_entity_poly.pdbx_strand_id
1 'polypeptide(L)'
;MKKDEGFYIPINHVEQTEMSANELIEWLKQLLETNQNKIIGQNLKYDIAVLRNHGIQIKEFFADTMLMSYATNSTSSRHNLDALAEYYLNTTTIKYEDVIGKGAKKYKSFNQVPIKDATNYAAEDADITLQLYEKLIEIIDKSSIKLLKTIDYPLLFVLLEMEQKGALIDTSHLNGLSKEFGTKLLNLVKKIHEASGSVFNIDSPKQLSEILFEKLKIETKGLKKTSTGYFSTSESVLQKLSDENEIVKDILEYRSLAKLKSTYTDKISEICDQNSRVHTSYHQAVTSTGRLSSSDPNLQNIPIRTKEGITIREAFIAPSNKKFLQWIILR
;
A
#
# COMPACT_ATOMS: atom_id res chain seq x y z
N MET A 1 22.20 7.95 20.49
CA MET A 1 21.65 9.32 20.51
C MET A 1 20.98 9.54 21.86
N LYS A 2 20.90 10.79 22.28
CA LYS A 2 19.97 11.20 23.34
C LYS A 2 18.73 11.81 22.68
N LYS A 3 17.66 11.94 23.45
CA LYS A 3 16.51 12.76 23.08
C LYS A 3 16.97 14.18 22.68
N ASP A 4 16.32 14.74 21.67
CA ASP A 4 16.57 16.06 21.08
C ASP A 4 17.96 16.19 20.38
N GLU A 5 18.62 15.05 20.08
CA GLU A 5 19.85 14.98 19.30
C GLU A 5 19.67 14.05 18.10
N GLY A 6 20.03 14.51 16.90
CA GLY A 6 20.00 13.72 15.68
C GLY A 6 21.16 14.06 14.76
N PHE A 7 21.61 13.06 13.99
CA PHE A 7 22.69 13.22 13.02
C PHE A 7 22.22 12.72 11.66
N TYR A 8 22.55 13.46 10.62
CA TYR A 8 22.38 13.04 9.24
C TYR A 8 23.74 12.84 8.58
N ILE A 9 23.92 11.71 7.91
CA ILE A 9 25.14 11.41 7.16
C ILE A 9 24.79 11.51 5.68
N PRO A 10 25.01 12.66 5.02
CA PRO A 10 24.66 12.86 3.63
C PRO A 10 25.56 12.01 2.72
N ILE A 11 24.94 11.34 1.76
CA ILE A 11 25.60 10.54 0.73
C ILE A 11 24.90 10.77 -0.60
N ASN A 12 25.68 10.89 -1.68
CA ASN A 12 25.18 11.08 -3.05
C ASN A 12 24.28 12.30 -3.25
N HIS A 13 24.37 13.31 -2.38
CA HIS A 13 23.77 14.63 -2.64
C HIS A 13 24.41 15.29 -3.86
N VAL A 14 23.67 16.18 -4.52
CA VAL A 14 24.23 17.05 -5.55
C VAL A 14 25.22 18.05 -4.92
N GLU A 15 24.94 18.49 -3.70
CA GLU A 15 25.90 19.21 -2.86
C GLU A 15 27.06 18.29 -2.48
N GLN A 16 28.27 18.86 -2.41
CA GLN A 16 29.49 18.10 -2.14
C GLN A 16 29.44 17.43 -0.76
N THR A 17 29.61 16.10 -0.75
CA THR A 17 29.74 15.29 0.47
C THR A 17 31.21 14.95 0.73
N GLU A 18 31.59 14.78 1.99
CA GLU A 18 32.99 14.52 2.38
C GLU A 18 33.44 13.08 2.15
N MET A 19 32.53 12.11 2.26
CA MET A 19 32.82 10.68 2.08
C MET A 19 32.28 10.17 0.74
N SER A 20 32.99 9.21 0.15
CA SER A 20 32.46 8.46 -0.99
C SER A 20 31.37 7.49 -0.56
N ALA A 21 30.51 7.12 -1.51
CA ALA A 21 29.41 6.20 -1.23
C ALA A 21 29.88 4.83 -0.74
N ASN A 22 30.93 4.29 -1.35
CA ASN A 22 31.45 2.97 -1.02
C ASN A 22 32.03 2.92 0.39
N GLU A 23 32.86 3.91 0.76
CA GLU A 23 33.45 4.01 2.10
C GLU A 23 32.36 4.09 3.18
N LEU A 24 31.31 4.89 2.94
CA LEU A 24 30.21 5.01 3.90
C LEU A 24 29.42 3.70 4.01
N ILE A 25 29.11 3.03 2.90
CA ILE A 25 28.38 1.76 2.92
C ILE A 25 29.18 0.69 3.66
N GLU A 26 30.49 0.60 3.46
CA GLU A 26 31.36 -0.34 4.19
C GLU A 26 31.35 -0.06 5.70
N TRP A 27 31.48 1.22 6.09
CA TRP A 27 31.41 1.62 7.49
C TRP A 27 30.03 1.34 8.12
N LEU A 28 28.94 1.69 7.43
CA LEU A 28 27.57 1.42 7.88
C LEU A 28 27.32 -0.08 8.01
N LYS A 29 27.84 -0.89 7.07
CA LYS A 29 27.74 -2.35 7.16
C LYS A 29 28.34 -2.87 8.46
N GLN A 30 29.57 -2.48 8.76
CA GLN A 30 30.25 -2.91 9.98
C GLN A 30 29.49 -2.43 11.23
N LEU A 31 29.05 -1.18 11.25
CA LEU A 31 28.35 -0.59 12.38
C LEU A 31 27.01 -1.28 12.65
N LEU A 32 26.16 -1.37 11.62
CA LEU A 32 24.80 -1.86 11.74
C LEU A 32 24.75 -3.37 11.97
N GLU A 33 25.53 -4.16 11.23
CA GLU A 33 25.53 -5.63 11.39
C GLU A 33 26.05 -6.06 12.76
N THR A 34 26.95 -5.28 13.39
CA THR A 34 27.48 -5.55 14.73
C THR A 34 26.55 -5.08 15.85
N ASN A 35 25.72 -4.06 15.61
CA ASN A 35 24.91 -3.40 16.64
C ASN A 35 23.39 -3.53 16.37
N GLN A 36 22.96 -4.60 15.71
CA GLN A 36 21.58 -4.82 15.30
C GLN A 36 20.58 -4.72 16.47
N ASN A 37 20.96 -5.26 17.63
CA ASN A 37 20.19 -5.22 18.86
C ASN A 37 20.04 -3.81 19.49
N LYS A 38 20.56 -2.76 18.85
CA LYS A 38 20.37 -1.35 19.24
C LYS A 38 19.53 -0.57 18.23
N ILE A 39 19.12 -1.19 17.12
CA ILE A 39 18.37 -0.52 16.06
C ILE A 39 16.94 -0.29 16.52
N ILE A 40 16.57 0.98 16.64
CA ILE A 40 15.20 1.44 16.82
C ILE A 40 14.83 2.18 15.54
N GLY A 41 13.67 1.88 14.97
CA GLY A 41 13.20 2.56 13.78
C GLY A 41 11.69 2.66 13.72
N GLN A 42 11.21 3.35 12.70
CA GLN A 42 9.81 3.47 12.36
C GLN A 42 9.60 2.80 11.00
N ASN A 43 8.80 1.73 10.92
CA ASN A 43 8.62 0.98 9.67
C ASN A 43 9.94 0.44 9.10
N LEU A 44 10.71 -0.24 9.96
CA LEU A 44 12.04 -0.79 9.66
C LEU A 44 12.06 -1.73 8.45
N LYS A 45 10.90 -2.27 8.05
CA LYS A 45 10.78 -3.05 6.81
C LYS A 45 11.33 -2.28 5.61
N TYR A 46 11.02 -0.98 5.50
CA TYR A 46 11.52 -0.14 4.42
C TYR A 46 13.04 0.02 4.48
N ASP A 47 13.58 0.44 5.63
CA ASP A 47 15.01 0.69 5.80
C ASP A 47 15.84 -0.57 5.59
N ILE A 48 15.39 -1.70 6.14
CA ILE A 48 16.06 -3.01 5.96
C ILE A 48 16.07 -3.41 4.47
N ALA A 49 14.99 -3.16 3.72
CA ALA A 49 14.98 -3.41 2.28
C ALA A 49 16.01 -2.54 1.53
N VAL A 50 16.12 -1.26 1.87
CA VAL A 50 17.11 -0.33 1.27
C VAL A 50 18.54 -0.76 1.60
N LEU A 51 18.80 -1.16 2.85
CA LEU A 51 20.10 -1.65 3.32
C LEU A 51 20.51 -2.95 2.61
N ARG A 52 19.56 -3.87 2.38
CA ARG A 52 19.81 -5.14 1.66
C ARG A 52 20.28 -4.91 0.23
N ASN A 53 19.80 -3.87 -0.45
CA ASN A 53 20.26 -3.51 -1.81
C ASN A 53 21.74 -3.13 -1.86
N HIS A 54 22.32 -2.74 -0.72
CA HIS A 54 23.73 -2.40 -0.56
C HIS A 54 24.52 -3.51 0.16
N GLY A 55 23.96 -4.72 0.26
CA GLY A 55 24.63 -5.87 0.86
C GLY A 55 24.80 -5.79 2.38
N ILE A 56 24.01 -4.94 3.06
CA ILE A 56 23.95 -4.84 4.52
C ILE A 56 22.83 -5.73 5.04
N GLN A 57 23.15 -6.66 5.93
CA GLN A 57 22.26 -7.72 6.38
C GLN A 57 21.79 -7.49 7.82
N ILE A 58 20.58 -6.92 7.95
CA ILE A 58 19.87 -6.85 9.22
C ILE A 58 19.00 -8.10 9.36
N LYS A 59 19.22 -8.85 10.44
CA LYS A 59 18.56 -10.12 10.83
C LYS A 59 17.78 -9.99 12.14
N GLU A 60 18.08 -8.98 12.93
CA GLU A 60 17.32 -8.61 14.12
C GLU A 60 17.35 -7.09 14.32
N PHE A 61 16.46 -6.57 15.16
CA PHE A 61 16.46 -5.17 15.58
C PHE A 61 15.87 -5.07 16.98
N PHE A 62 16.05 -3.93 17.64
CA PHE A 62 15.59 -3.72 19.00
C PHE A 62 14.09 -3.38 19.06
N ALA A 63 13.65 -2.40 18.27
CA ALA A 63 12.26 -1.96 18.26
C ALA A 63 11.82 -1.32 16.94
N ASP A 64 10.53 -1.51 16.60
CA ASP A 64 9.85 -0.78 15.53
C ASP A 64 8.65 -0.02 16.13
N THR A 65 8.70 1.31 16.13
CA THR A 65 7.67 2.15 16.78
C THR A 65 6.30 2.06 16.11
N MET A 66 6.24 1.78 14.81
CA MET A 66 4.98 1.55 14.10
C MET A 66 4.30 0.28 14.64
N LEU A 67 5.07 -0.80 14.74
CA LEU A 67 4.56 -2.08 15.26
C LEU A 67 4.25 -2.00 16.75
N MET A 68 5.08 -1.30 17.54
CA MET A 68 4.80 -1.06 18.95
C MET A 68 3.49 -0.31 19.17
N SER A 69 3.24 0.77 18.42
CA SER A 69 1.98 1.50 18.51
C SER A 69 0.80 0.63 18.10
N TYR A 70 0.94 -0.13 17.01
CA TYR A 70 -0.10 -1.04 16.52
C TYR A 70 -0.46 -2.14 17.52
N ALA A 71 0.54 -2.77 18.13
CA ALA A 71 0.33 -3.78 19.18
C ALA A 71 -0.31 -3.17 20.43
N THR A 72 0.01 -1.91 20.75
CA THR A 72 -0.60 -1.18 21.87
C THR A 72 -2.09 -0.90 21.63
N ASN A 73 -2.44 -0.33 20.48
CA ASN A 73 -3.83 -0.10 20.09
C ASN A 73 -3.94 0.15 18.58
N SER A 74 -4.36 -0.89 17.85
CA SER A 74 -4.51 -0.91 16.38
C SER A 74 -5.56 0.05 15.79
N THR A 75 -6.33 0.74 16.64
CA THR A 75 -7.42 1.66 16.22
C THR A 75 -7.26 3.08 16.73
N SER A 76 -6.25 3.35 17.56
CA SER A 76 -6.05 4.64 18.23
C SER A 76 -5.73 5.78 17.27
N SER A 77 -4.93 5.50 16.25
CA SER A 77 -4.40 6.49 15.32
C SER A 77 -3.94 5.80 14.03
N ARG A 78 -3.47 6.58 13.06
CA ARG A 78 -2.61 6.01 12.00
C ARG A 78 -1.24 5.77 12.61
N HIS A 79 -0.58 4.69 12.21
CA HIS A 79 0.71 4.30 12.78
C HIS A 79 1.92 4.85 12.01
N ASN A 80 1.75 5.90 11.20
CA ASN A 80 2.88 6.58 10.54
C ASN A 80 3.52 7.62 11.49
N LEU A 81 4.76 8.03 11.21
CA LEU A 81 5.55 8.84 12.15
C LEU A 81 4.83 10.13 12.56
N ASP A 82 4.33 10.88 11.57
CA ASP A 82 3.64 12.16 11.79
C ASP A 82 2.44 12.02 12.73
N ALA A 83 1.58 11.02 12.48
CA ALA A 83 0.39 10.80 13.30
C ALA A 83 0.75 10.32 14.71
N LEU A 84 1.81 9.53 14.85
CA LEU A 84 2.29 9.09 16.16
C LEU A 84 2.91 10.25 16.95
N ALA A 85 3.69 11.11 16.30
CA ALA A 85 4.27 12.31 16.91
C ALA A 85 3.18 13.26 17.41
N GLU A 86 2.15 13.49 16.59
CA GLU A 86 0.99 14.31 16.98
C GLU A 86 0.25 13.68 18.17
N TYR A 87 -0.05 12.37 18.08
CA TYR A 87 -0.86 11.68 19.09
C TYR A 87 -0.15 11.48 20.44
N TYR A 88 1.12 11.04 20.43
CA TYR A 88 1.85 10.68 21.65
C TYR A 88 2.72 11.80 22.21
N LEU A 89 3.23 12.69 21.35
CA LEU A 89 4.19 13.72 21.72
C LEU A 89 3.63 15.14 21.56
N ASN A 90 2.39 15.30 21.07
CA ASN A 90 1.79 16.61 20.73
C ASN A 90 2.71 17.46 19.84
N THR A 91 3.42 16.82 18.92
CA THR A 91 4.43 17.45 18.07
C THR A 91 4.06 17.31 16.61
N THR A 92 4.17 18.40 15.84
CA THR A 92 4.04 18.36 14.37
C THR A 92 5.42 18.23 13.76
N THR A 93 5.64 17.16 13.01
CA THR A 93 6.89 16.87 12.28
C THR A 93 7.00 17.68 10.99
N ILE A 94 8.23 17.83 10.50
CA ILE A 94 8.56 18.30 9.18
C ILE A 94 8.08 17.25 8.17
N LYS A 95 7.18 17.63 7.26
CA LYS A 95 6.66 16.68 6.26
C LYS A 95 7.63 16.54 5.11
N TYR A 96 7.71 15.33 4.55
CA TYR A 96 8.48 15.08 3.33
C TYR A 96 8.15 16.05 2.18
N GLU A 97 6.86 16.42 2.03
CA GLU A 97 6.40 17.41 1.04
C GLU A 97 6.94 18.83 1.26
N ASP A 98 7.20 19.21 2.51
CA ASP A 98 7.74 20.53 2.84
C ASP A 98 9.22 20.63 2.48
N VAL A 99 9.93 19.49 2.46
CA VAL A 99 11.34 19.37 2.08
C VAL A 99 11.52 19.24 0.57
N ILE A 100 10.74 18.36 -0.07
CA ILE A 100 10.88 18.08 -1.52
C ILE A 100 10.10 19.07 -2.41
N GLY A 101 9.12 19.77 -1.84
CA GLY A 101 8.22 20.72 -2.49
C GLY A 101 6.90 20.09 -2.98
N LYS A 102 5.82 20.90 -3.02
CA LYS A 102 4.47 20.51 -3.47
C LYS A 102 4.28 20.71 -4.98
N GLY A 103 3.41 19.90 -5.61
CA GLY A 103 3.03 20.02 -7.03
C GLY A 103 4.04 19.39 -8.00
N ALA A 104 4.40 20.08 -9.09
CA ALA A 104 5.59 19.73 -9.85
C ALA A 104 6.81 19.96 -8.94
N LYS A 105 7.20 18.90 -8.21
CA LYS A 105 8.12 18.95 -7.07
C LYS A 105 9.31 19.88 -7.33
N LYS A 106 9.63 20.75 -6.36
CA LYS A 106 10.81 21.64 -6.43
C LYS A 106 12.06 20.81 -6.70
N TYR A 107 12.16 19.65 -6.06
CA TYR A 107 13.21 18.65 -6.27
C TYR A 107 12.63 17.35 -6.80
N LYS A 108 13.30 16.73 -7.79
CA LYS A 108 12.85 15.45 -8.37
C LYS A 108 13.14 14.26 -7.45
N SER A 109 14.17 14.37 -6.63
CA SER A 109 14.69 13.32 -5.74
C SER A 109 15.34 13.94 -4.50
N PHE A 110 15.41 13.17 -3.42
CA PHE A 110 15.90 13.66 -2.12
C PHE A 110 17.36 14.12 -2.16
N ASN A 111 18.19 13.56 -3.04
CA ASN A 111 19.59 13.98 -3.19
C ASN A 111 19.77 15.42 -3.76
N GLN A 112 18.70 16.03 -4.28
CA GLN A 112 18.71 17.42 -4.73
C GLN A 112 18.32 18.40 -3.62
N VAL A 113 17.81 17.90 -2.49
CA VAL A 113 17.48 18.71 -1.33
C VAL A 113 18.78 19.25 -0.72
N PRO A 114 18.82 20.53 -0.29
CA PRO A 114 19.98 21.07 0.39
C PRO A 114 20.34 20.26 1.63
N ILE A 115 21.63 20.01 1.88
CA ILE A 115 22.07 19.12 2.97
C ILE A 115 21.54 19.62 4.33
N LYS A 116 21.43 20.94 4.51
CA LYS A 116 20.85 21.53 5.73
C LYS A 116 19.39 21.12 5.96
N ASP A 117 18.57 21.21 4.92
CA ASP A 117 17.13 20.89 5.01
C ASP A 117 16.92 19.38 5.14
N ALA A 118 17.71 18.59 4.40
CA ALA A 118 17.75 17.14 4.53
C ALA A 118 18.17 16.69 5.94
N THR A 119 19.17 17.37 6.51
CA THR A 119 19.63 17.12 7.90
C THR A 119 18.51 17.37 8.88
N ASN A 120 17.83 18.52 8.83
CA ASN A 120 16.76 18.84 9.78
C ASN A 120 15.63 17.79 9.73
N TYR A 121 15.21 17.40 8.53
CA TYR A 121 14.18 16.38 8.33
C TYR A 121 14.61 15.00 8.84
N ALA A 122 15.77 14.50 8.37
CA ALA A 122 16.21 13.15 8.70
C ALA A 122 16.64 13.00 10.18
N ALA A 123 17.22 14.05 10.77
CA ALA A 123 17.57 14.07 12.18
C ALA A 123 16.33 14.12 13.07
N GLU A 124 15.31 14.90 12.70
CA GLU A 124 14.01 14.91 13.40
C GLU A 124 13.34 13.54 13.33
N ASP A 125 13.29 12.91 12.16
CA ASP A 125 12.70 11.56 12.00
C ASP A 125 13.35 10.56 12.98
N ALA A 126 14.68 10.61 13.12
CA ALA A 126 15.44 9.73 14.00
C ALA A 126 15.21 10.04 15.50
N ASP A 127 15.16 11.32 15.87
CA ASP A 127 14.88 11.76 17.25
C ASP A 127 13.44 11.45 17.67
N ILE A 128 12.45 11.84 16.86
CA ILE A 128 11.03 11.56 17.12
C ILE A 128 10.79 10.06 17.27
N THR A 129 11.44 9.23 16.45
CA THR A 129 11.38 7.78 16.57
C THR A 129 11.90 7.30 17.94
N LEU A 130 13.01 7.85 18.43
CA LEU A 130 13.53 7.52 19.76
C LEU A 130 12.57 7.96 20.87
N GLN A 131 12.03 9.17 20.80
CA GLN A 131 11.06 9.69 21.77
C GLN A 131 9.76 8.87 21.78
N LEU A 132 9.29 8.44 20.61
CA LEU A 132 8.15 7.55 20.48
C LEU A 132 8.42 6.18 21.11
N TYR A 133 9.61 5.61 20.90
CA TYR A 133 9.99 4.38 21.56
C TYR A 133 9.97 4.52 23.09
N GLU A 134 10.56 5.58 23.63
CA GLU A 134 10.57 5.89 25.07
C GLU A 134 9.14 6.02 25.61
N LYS A 135 8.23 6.64 24.85
CA LYS A 135 6.84 6.78 25.27
C LYS A 135 6.05 5.47 25.19
N LEU A 136 6.23 4.71 24.11
CA LEU A 136 5.49 3.48 23.84
C LEU A 136 5.90 2.36 24.80
N ILE A 137 7.18 2.26 25.16
CA ILE A 137 7.66 1.21 26.07
C ILE A 137 7.09 1.37 27.49
N GLU A 138 6.72 2.58 27.92
CA GLU A 138 6.07 2.84 29.20
C GLU A 138 4.62 2.31 29.25
N ILE A 139 3.91 2.33 28.12
CA ILE A 139 2.47 2.07 28.06
C ILE A 139 2.12 0.69 27.49
N ILE A 140 3.01 0.09 26.70
CA ILE A 140 2.77 -1.21 26.08
C ILE A 140 2.79 -2.31 27.13
N ASP A 141 1.80 -3.21 27.07
CA ASP A 141 1.70 -4.30 28.04
C ASP A 141 2.67 -5.46 27.71
N LYS A 142 2.94 -6.30 28.72
CA LYS A 142 3.87 -7.44 28.59
C LYS A 142 3.45 -8.47 27.54
N SER A 143 2.15 -8.67 27.32
CA SER A 143 1.65 -9.63 26.35
C SER A 143 1.85 -9.12 24.92
N SER A 144 1.65 -7.81 24.70
CA SER A 144 1.94 -7.13 23.45
C SER A 144 3.43 -7.11 23.13
N ILE A 145 4.30 -6.87 24.12
CA ILE A 145 5.77 -7.03 23.95
C ILE A 145 6.12 -8.46 23.51
N LYS A 146 5.51 -9.47 24.14
CA LYS A 146 5.73 -10.87 23.77
C LYS A 146 5.25 -11.15 22.34
N LEU A 147 4.08 -10.65 21.96
CA LEU A 147 3.54 -10.76 20.60
C LEU A 147 4.52 -10.18 19.57
N LEU A 148 5.02 -8.96 19.80
CA LEU A 148 5.98 -8.32 18.91
C LEU A 148 7.23 -9.17 18.71
N LYS A 149 7.84 -9.63 19.81
CA LYS A 149 9.09 -10.40 19.76
C LYS A 149 8.93 -11.79 19.16
N THR A 150 7.78 -12.42 19.34
CA THR A 150 7.56 -13.82 18.93
C THR A 150 6.89 -13.94 17.56
N ILE A 151 6.16 -12.92 17.12
CA ILE A 151 5.36 -12.95 15.89
C ILE A 151 5.74 -11.79 14.98
N ASP A 152 5.48 -10.53 15.36
CA ASP A 152 5.53 -9.42 14.40
C ASP A 152 6.93 -9.08 13.90
N TYR A 153 7.94 -9.07 14.78
CA TYR A 153 9.33 -8.76 14.39
C TYR A 153 9.93 -9.89 13.53
N PRO A 154 9.81 -11.18 13.87
CA PRO A 154 10.22 -12.25 12.95
C PRO A 154 9.45 -12.23 11.61
N LEU A 155 8.13 -11.96 11.65
CA LEU A 155 7.30 -11.90 10.46
C LEU A 155 7.75 -10.83 9.48
N LEU A 156 8.24 -9.69 9.97
CA LEU A 156 8.78 -8.61 9.12
C LEU A 156 9.84 -9.13 8.14
N PHE A 157 10.78 -9.96 8.60
CA PHE A 157 11.83 -10.52 7.75
C PHE A 157 11.29 -11.54 6.73
N VAL A 158 10.30 -12.33 7.12
CA VAL A 158 9.60 -13.25 6.21
C VAL A 158 8.87 -12.47 5.12
N LEU A 159 8.18 -11.39 5.50
CA LEU A 159 7.50 -10.52 4.54
C LEU A 159 8.50 -9.90 3.57
N LEU A 160 9.64 -9.39 4.06
CA LEU A 160 10.70 -8.87 3.18
C LEU A 160 11.17 -9.89 2.13
N GLU A 161 11.40 -11.14 2.53
CA GLU A 161 11.79 -12.19 1.59
C GLU A 161 10.67 -12.51 0.59
N MET A 162 9.41 -12.53 1.04
CA MET A 162 8.25 -12.75 0.18
C MET A 162 8.09 -11.62 -0.85
N GLU A 163 8.22 -10.36 -0.41
CA GLU A 163 8.12 -9.17 -1.25
C GLU A 163 9.25 -9.14 -2.29
N GLN A 164 10.49 -9.37 -1.86
CA GLN A 164 11.65 -9.43 -2.76
C GLN A 164 11.54 -10.59 -3.76
N LYS A 165 11.02 -11.74 -3.32
CA LYS A 165 10.82 -12.88 -4.22
C LYS A 165 9.71 -12.62 -5.21
N GLY A 166 8.64 -11.92 -4.85
CA GLY A 166 7.49 -11.64 -5.72
C GLY A 166 6.78 -12.89 -6.27
N ALA A 167 5.76 -12.69 -7.09
CA ALA A 167 5.02 -13.76 -7.79
C ALA A 167 5.30 -13.72 -9.29
N LEU A 168 5.54 -14.87 -9.93
CA LEU A 168 5.75 -14.94 -11.38
C LEU A 168 4.42 -14.84 -12.12
N ILE A 169 4.40 -14.01 -13.15
CA ILE A 169 3.20 -13.66 -13.92
C ILE A 169 3.37 -14.04 -15.38
N ASP A 170 2.35 -14.68 -15.95
CA ASP A 170 2.16 -14.79 -17.39
C ASP A 170 1.57 -13.48 -17.92
N THR A 171 2.45 -12.56 -18.32
CA THR A 171 2.07 -11.25 -18.86
C THR A 171 1.36 -11.37 -20.21
N SER A 172 1.60 -12.43 -20.98
CA SER A 172 0.92 -12.65 -22.25
C SER A 172 -0.54 -13.00 -22.03
N HIS A 173 -0.82 -13.87 -21.05
CA HIS A 173 -2.18 -14.20 -20.63
C HIS A 173 -2.93 -12.95 -20.12
N LEU A 174 -2.33 -12.15 -19.23
CA LEU A 174 -2.96 -10.92 -18.73
C LEU A 174 -3.25 -9.91 -19.85
N ASN A 175 -2.33 -9.74 -20.80
CA ASN A 175 -2.54 -8.86 -21.95
C ASN A 175 -3.68 -9.35 -22.86
N GLY A 176 -3.84 -10.68 -22.99
CA GLY A 176 -4.99 -11.28 -23.67
C GLY A 176 -6.30 -10.93 -22.98
N LEU A 177 -6.37 -11.13 -21.66
CA LEU A 177 -7.55 -10.80 -20.85
C LEU A 177 -7.90 -9.31 -20.89
N SER A 178 -6.88 -8.44 -20.86
CA SER A 178 -7.08 -6.99 -20.97
C SER A 178 -7.83 -6.62 -22.26
N LYS A 179 -7.46 -7.21 -23.39
CA LYS A 179 -8.13 -6.98 -24.69
C LYS A 179 -9.56 -7.52 -24.69
N GLU A 180 -9.76 -8.72 -24.14
CA GLU A 180 -11.09 -9.32 -24.02
C GLU A 180 -12.03 -8.45 -23.16
N PHE A 181 -11.56 -8.07 -21.97
CA PHE A 181 -12.31 -7.21 -21.07
C PHE A 181 -12.57 -5.84 -21.68
N GLY A 182 -11.61 -5.26 -22.39
CA GLY A 182 -11.80 -4.02 -23.14
C GLY A 182 -12.95 -4.12 -24.15
N THR A 183 -13.02 -5.22 -24.90
CA THR A 183 -14.08 -5.45 -25.88
C THR A 183 -15.46 -5.58 -25.21
N LYS A 184 -15.54 -6.36 -24.13
CA LYS A 184 -16.77 -6.51 -23.32
C LYS A 184 -17.23 -5.18 -22.72
N LEU A 185 -16.30 -4.37 -22.20
CA LEU A 185 -16.60 -3.05 -21.66
C LEU A 185 -17.18 -2.11 -22.71
N LEU A 186 -16.63 -2.07 -23.93
CA LEU A 186 -17.19 -1.26 -25.02
C LEU A 186 -18.64 -1.63 -25.34
N ASN A 187 -18.95 -2.93 -25.35
CA ASN A 187 -20.32 -3.41 -25.57
C ASN A 187 -21.26 -3.01 -24.43
N LEU A 188 -20.82 -3.13 -23.17
CA LEU A 188 -21.60 -2.70 -22.00
C LEU A 188 -21.85 -1.19 -22.00
N VAL A 189 -20.84 -0.38 -22.33
CA VAL A 189 -21.00 1.09 -22.44
C VAL A 189 -22.08 1.43 -23.46
N LYS A 190 -22.01 0.81 -24.65
CA LYS A 190 -23.02 1.00 -25.69
C LYS A 190 -24.42 0.61 -25.21
N LYS A 191 -24.57 -0.57 -24.60
CA LYS A 191 -25.84 -1.05 -24.04
C LYS A 191 -26.42 -0.09 -22.98
N ILE A 192 -25.59 0.40 -22.07
CA ILE A 192 -25.98 1.33 -21.00
C ILE A 192 -26.39 2.70 -21.58
N HIS A 193 -25.64 3.22 -22.56
CA HIS A 193 -25.97 4.49 -23.22
C HIS A 193 -27.27 4.40 -24.03
N GLU A 194 -27.50 3.28 -24.72
CA GLU A 194 -28.74 3.01 -25.44
C GLU A 194 -29.94 2.91 -24.48
N ALA A 195 -29.82 2.11 -23.42
CA ALA A 195 -30.88 1.93 -22.42
C ALA A 195 -31.21 3.21 -21.64
N SER A 196 -30.21 4.07 -21.40
CA SER A 196 -30.41 5.37 -20.74
C SER A 196 -30.84 6.49 -21.70
N GLY A 197 -30.70 6.29 -23.02
CA GLY A 197 -30.92 7.31 -24.04
C GLY A 197 -30.00 8.53 -23.89
N SER A 198 -28.81 8.37 -23.31
CA SER A 198 -27.85 9.44 -23.03
C SER A 198 -26.42 8.91 -23.06
N VAL A 199 -25.49 9.74 -23.54
CA VAL A 199 -24.05 9.49 -23.41
C VAL A 199 -23.55 10.21 -22.16
N PHE A 200 -22.90 9.47 -21.27
CA PHE A 200 -22.34 10.00 -20.02
C PHE A 200 -21.18 9.14 -19.53
N ASN A 201 -20.42 9.65 -18.57
CA ASN A 201 -19.34 8.91 -17.92
C ASN A 201 -19.91 7.98 -16.83
N ILE A 202 -19.94 6.68 -17.11
CA ILE A 202 -20.46 5.62 -16.21
C ILE A 202 -19.61 5.51 -14.92
N ASP A 203 -18.33 5.87 -15.00
CA ASP A 203 -17.42 5.89 -13.84
C ASP A 203 -17.63 7.10 -12.93
N SER A 204 -18.36 8.13 -13.38
CA SER A 204 -18.71 9.29 -12.55
C SER A 204 -19.93 8.99 -11.68
N PRO A 205 -19.79 8.88 -10.33
CA PRO A 205 -20.93 8.58 -9.46
C PRO A 205 -22.03 9.63 -9.55
N LYS A 206 -21.66 10.89 -9.79
CA LYS A 206 -22.60 12.00 -9.94
C LYS A 206 -23.44 11.84 -11.21
N GLN A 207 -22.80 11.71 -12.37
CA GLN A 207 -23.54 11.57 -13.64
C GLN A 207 -24.39 10.29 -13.66
N LEU A 208 -23.87 9.20 -13.10
CA LEU A 208 -24.64 7.97 -12.96
C LEU A 208 -25.88 8.15 -12.07
N SER A 209 -25.73 8.86 -10.94
CA SER A 209 -26.85 9.17 -10.04
C SER A 209 -27.93 9.98 -10.74
N GLU A 210 -27.53 11.03 -11.48
CA GLU A 210 -28.44 11.87 -12.27
C GLU A 210 -29.22 11.04 -13.30
N ILE A 211 -28.53 10.14 -14.04
CA ILE A 211 -29.17 9.28 -15.05
C ILE A 211 -30.16 8.30 -14.40
N LEU A 212 -29.75 7.57 -13.36
CA LEU A 212 -30.59 6.54 -12.75
C LEU A 212 -31.82 7.12 -12.05
N PHE A 213 -31.66 8.20 -11.29
CA PHE A 213 -32.70 8.65 -10.37
C PHE A 213 -33.48 9.87 -10.86
N GLU A 214 -32.87 10.75 -11.66
CA GLU A 214 -33.58 11.93 -12.19
C GLU A 214 -34.17 11.65 -13.57
N LYS A 215 -33.37 11.08 -14.48
CA LYS A 215 -33.82 10.82 -15.85
C LYS A 215 -34.69 9.56 -15.95
N LEU A 216 -34.19 8.43 -15.48
CA LEU A 216 -34.90 7.14 -15.54
C LEU A 216 -35.92 6.95 -14.42
N LYS A 217 -35.89 7.83 -13.40
CA LYS A 217 -36.82 7.83 -12.27
C LYS A 217 -36.92 6.48 -11.55
N ILE A 218 -35.80 5.76 -11.45
CA ILE A 218 -35.71 4.53 -10.65
C ILE A 218 -36.04 4.88 -9.19
N GLU A 219 -36.79 4.00 -8.51
CA GLU A 219 -37.28 4.28 -7.16
C GLU A 219 -36.14 4.54 -6.17
N THR A 220 -36.20 5.67 -5.47
CA THR A 220 -35.17 6.11 -4.51
C THR A 220 -35.55 5.84 -3.06
N LYS A 221 -36.62 5.09 -2.81
CA LYS A 221 -37.16 4.88 -1.47
C LYS A 221 -36.15 4.14 -0.60
N GLY A 222 -35.78 4.75 0.53
CA GLY A 222 -34.78 4.20 1.44
C GLY A 222 -33.32 4.39 1.01
N LEU A 223 -33.05 5.07 -0.10
CA LEU A 223 -31.70 5.43 -0.51
C LEU A 223 -31.21 6.67 0.23
N LYS A 224 -29.95 6.63 0.68
CA LYS A 224 -29.29 7.78 1.31
C LYS A 224 -28.63 8.66 0.24
N LYS A 225 -28.72 9.98 0.44
CA LYS A 225 -27.90 10.95 -0.28
C LYS A 225 -26.50 11.00 0.33
N THR A 226 -25.52 11.24 -0.53
CA THR A 226 -24.14 11.51 -0.17
C THR A 226 -23.99 12.90 0.47
N SER A 227 -22.85 13.19 1.09
CA SER A 227 -22.54 14.53 1.62
C SER A 227 -22.59 15.64 0.56
N THR A 228 -22.42 15.27 -0.72
CA THR A 228 -22.47 16.13 -1.90
C THR A 228 -23.86 16.22 -2.54
N GLY A 229 -24.88 15.59 -1.95
CA GLY A 229 -26.31 15.83 -2.25
C GLY A 229 -26.95 14.90 -3.29
N TYR A 230 -26.17 14.07 -4.01
CA TYR A 230 -26.71 13.07 -4.94
C TYR A 230 -26.91 11.71 -4.27
N PHE A 231 -27.79 10.86 -4.81
CA PHE A 231 -28.04 9.51 -4.27
C PHE A 231 -26.81 8.60 -4.47
N SER A 232 -26.47 7.82 -3.45
CA SER A 232 -25.33 6.90 -3.53
C SER A 232 -25.51 5.88 -4.65
N THR A 233 -24.49 5.73 -5.49
CA THR A 233 -24.40 4.64 -6.46
C THR A 233 -23.39 3.58 -5.99
N SER A 234 -23.28 3.30 -4.68
CA SER A 234 -22.37 2.25 -4.20
C SER A 234 -22.80 0.88 -4.72
N GLU A 235 -21.86 -0.08 -4.80
CA GLU A 235 -22.14 -1.46 -5.19
C GLU A 235 -23.31 -2.06 -4.39
N SER A 236 -23.30 -1.86 -3.07
CA SER A 236 -24.38 -2.30 -2.17
C SER A 236 -25.76 -1.67 -2.43
N VAL A 237 -25.80 -0.44 -2.99
CA VAL A 237 -27.06 0.21 -3.36
C VAL A 237 -27.53 -0.31 -4.71
N LEU A 238 -26.63 -0.35 -5.70
CA LEU A 238 -26.96 -0.85 -7.03
C LEU A 238 -27.40 -2.32 -6.99
N GLN A 239 -26.81 -3.15 -6.14
CA GLN A 239 -27.21 -4.55 -5.98
C GLN A 239 -28.66 -4.73 -5.48
N LYS A 240 -29.18 -3.76 -4.70
CA LYS A 240 -30.59 -3.80 -4.27
C LYS A 240 -31.55 -3.41 -5.39
N LEU A 241 -31.09 -2.57 -6.31
CA LEU A 241 -31.87 -2.08 -7.45
C LEU A 241 -31.77 -3.00 -8.66
N SER A 242 -30.76 -3.86 -8.70
CA SER A 242 -30.43 -4.66 -9.88
C SER A 242 -31.52 -5.64 -10.24
N ASP A 243 -32.23 -6.24 -9.27
CA ASP A 243 -33.21 -7.30 -9.54
C ASP A 243 -34.36 -6.82 -10.44
N GLU A 244 -34.76 -5.55 -10.27
CA GLU A 244 -35.88 -4.91 -10.97
C GLU A 244 -35.44 -4.02 -12.14
N ASN A 245 -34.14 -3.73 -12.28
CA ASN A 245 -33.63 -2.77 -13.28
C ASN A 245 -32.46 -3.35 -14.08
N GLU A 246 -32.70 -3.73 -15.35
CA GLU A 246 -31.68 -4.34 -16.21
C GLU A 246 -30.45 -3.43 -16.41
N ILE A 247 -30.67 -2.14 -16.64
CA ILE A 247 -29.57 -1.17 -16.76
C ILE A 247 -28.65 -1.18 -15.54
N VAL A 248 -29.20 -1.39 -14.34
CA VAL A 248 -28.41 -1.47 -13.10
C VAL A 248 -27.58 -2.75 -13.06
N LYS A 249 -28.09 -3.88 -13.57
CA LYS A 249 -27.30 -5.11 -13.74
C LYS A 249 -26.11 -4.86 -14.67
N ASP A 250 -26.34 -4.22 -15.82
CA ASP A 250 -25.28 -3.90 -16.77
C ASP A 250 -24.22 -2.96 -16.17
N ILE A 251 -24.63 -1.98 -15.36
CA ILE A 251 -23.71 -1.06 -14.66
C ILE A 251 -22.85 -1.80 -13.62
N LEU A 252 -23.44 -2.73 -12.87
CA LEU A 252 -22.70 -3.55 -11.91
C LEU A 252 -21.67 -4.43 -12.61
N GLU A 253 -22.06 -5.05 -13.73
CA GLU A 253 -21.15 -5.84 -14.56
C GLU A 253 -20.02 -4.97 -15.12
N TYR A 254 -20.35 -3.80 -15.68
CA TYR A 254 -19.37 -2.84 -16.18
C TYR A 254 -18.34 -2.48 -15.11
N ARG A 255 -18.77 -2.10 -13.90
CA ARG A 255 -17.86 -1.70 -12.82
C ARG A 255 -16.98 -2.83 -12.33
N SER A 256 -17.55 -4.03 -12.21
CA SER A 256 -16.80 -5.24 -11.85
C SER A 256 -15.69 -5.48 -12.88
N LEU A 257 -16.05 -5.48 -14.16
CA LEU A 257 -15.12 -5.75 -15.26
C LEU A 257 -14.08 -4.62 -15.45
N ALA A 258 -14.48 -3.36 -15.29
CA ALA A 258 -13.59 -2.20 -15.36
C ALA A 258 -12.54 -2.23 -14.24
N LYS A 259 -12.95 -2.62 -13.02
CA LYS A 259 -12.02 -2.85 -11.91
C LYS A 259 -11.08 -4.02 -12.18
N LEU A 260 -11.60 -5.13 -12.70
CA LEU A 260 -10.79 -6.31 -13.05
C LEU A 260 -9.71 -5.95 -14.08
N LYS A 261 -10.08 -5.21 -15.13
CA LYS A 261 -9.15 -4.75 -16.15
C LYS A 261 -8.12 -3.76 -15.60
N SER A 262 -8.58 -2.66 -15.02
CA SER A 262 -7.69 -1.59 -14.57
C SER A 262 -6.75 -2.03 -13.45
N THR A 263 -7.25 -2.78 -12.47
CA THR A 263 -6.49 -3.10 -11.24
C THR A 263 -5.67 -4.38 -11.38
N TYR A 264 -6.15 -5.37 -12.14
CA TYR A 264 -5.55 -6.70 -12.12
C TYR A 264 -4.98 -7.18 -13.46
N THR A 265 -5.46 -6.71 -14.61
CA THR A 265 -4.79 -7.03 -15.88
C THR A 265 -3.76 -5.96 -16.23
N ASP A 266 -4.21 -4.72 -16.38
CA ASP A 266 -3.39 -3.63 -16.89
C ASP A 266 -2.32 -3.26 -15.87
N LYS A 267 -2.74 -2.98 -14.63
CA LYS A 267 -1.79 -2.53 -13.59
C LYS A 267 -0.76 -3.59 -13.24
N ILE A 268 -1.14 -4.87 -13.12
CA ILE A 268 -0.19 -5.94 -12.80
C ILE A 268 0.84 -6.08 -13.93
N SER A 269 0.41 -6.02 -15.18
CA SER A 269 1.33 -6.10 -16.33
C SER A 269 2.30 -4.91 -16.37
N GLU A 270 1.86 -3.72 -15.98
CA GLU A 270 2.67 -2.49 -15.93
C GLU A 270 3.77 -2.54 -14.84
N ILE A 271 3.47 -3.13 -13.68
CA ILE A 271 4.36 -3.12 -12.51
C ILE A 271 5.24 -4.36 -12.39
N CYS A 272 5.14 -5.31 -13.32
CA CYS A 272 6.04 -6.46 -13.37
C CYS A 272 7.50 -6.00 -13.57
N ASP A 273 8.44 -6.65 -12.88
CA ASP A 273 9.87 -6.47 -13.09
C ASP A 273 10.32 -7.06 -14.44
N GLN A 274 11.61 -6.89 -14.77
CA GLN A 274 12.18 -7.47 -15.99
C GLN A 274 12.12 -9.01 -16.07
N ASN A 275 11.83 -9.69 -14.96
CA ASN A 275 11.71 -11.15 -14.87
C ASN A 275 10.23 -11.59 -14.83
N SER A 276 9.30 -10.71 -15.20
CA SER A 276 7.85 -10.93 -15.14
C SER A 276 7.34 -11.26 -13.74
N ARG A 277 7.90 -10.63 -12.71
CA ARG A 277 7.50 -10.82 -11.31
C ARG A 277 6.83 -9.57 -10.78
N VAL A 278 5.75 -9.79 -10.03
CA VAL A 278 5.06 -8.72 -9.30
C VAL A 278 5.44 -8.76 -7.83
N HIS A 279 5.78 -7.59 -7.28
CA HIS A 279 6.26 -7.41 -5.91
C HIS A 279 5.22 -6.61 -5.11
N THR A 280 4.27 -7.32 -4.49
CA THR A 280 3.27 -6.69 -3.62
C THR A 280 3.93 -6.16 -2.34
N SER A 281 3.37 -5.10 -1.76
CA SER A 281 3.74 -4.60 -0.43
C SER A 281 2.75 -5.10 0.61
N TYR A 282 3.20 -5.89 1.59
CA TYR A 282 2.42 -6.35 2.73
C TYR A 282 2.53 -5.36 3.90
N HIS A 283 1.39 -5.04 4.52
CA HIS A 283 1.35 -4.10 5.64
C HIS A 283 0.85 -4.80 6.91
N GLN A 284 1.67 -4.74 7.97
CA GLN A 284 1.36 -5.31 9.29
C GLN A 284 0.45 -4.39 10.12
N ALA A 285 0.74 -3.09 10.15
CA ALA A 285 0.11 -2.12 11.06
C ALA A 285 -1.02 -1.30 10.40
N VAL A 286 -1.97 -1.99 9.74
CA VAL A 286 -3.08 -1.31 9.01
C VAL A 286 -4.46 -1.78 9.45
N THR A 287 -4.72 -3.09 9.45
CA THR A 287 -6.08 -3.58 9.73
C THR A 287 -6.36 -3.56 11.24
N SER A 288 -7.58 -3.29 11.68
CA SER A 288 -7.89 -3.36 13.13
C SER A 288 -7.83 -4.80 13.69
N THR A 289 -7.91 -5.80 12.82
CA THR A 289 -8.07 -7.21 13.18
C THR A 289 -6.76 -8.00 13.33
N GLY A 290 -5.60 -7.39 13.11
CA GLY A 290 -4.31 -8.09 13.10
C GLY A 290 -3.98 -8.80 11.78
N ARG A 291 -4.87 -8.73 10.77
CA ARG A 291 -4.60 -9.32 9.45
C ARG A 291 -3.64 -8.44 8.66
N LEU A 292 -2.75 -9.08 7.90
CA LEU A 292 -1.98 -8.40 6.87
C LEU A 292 -2.92 -7.79 5.83
N SER A 293 -2.57 -6.60 5.34
CA SER A 293 -3.13 -6.05 4.10
C SER A 293 -2.05 -6.01 3.01
N SER A 294 -2.45 -5.78 1.76
CA SER A 294 -1.50 -5.68 0.64
C SER A 294 -1.81 -4.51 -0.30
N SER A 295 -0.79 -3.88 -0.88
CA SER A 295 -0.91 -2.86 -1.92
C SER A 295 0.12 -3.06 -3.04
N ASP A 296 -0.10 -2.35 -4.14
CA ASP A 296 0.84 -2.21 -5.27
C ASP A 296 1.39 -3.54 -5.84
N PRO A 297 0.52 -4.51 -6.21
CA PRO A 297 -0.94 -4.45 -6.22
C PRO A 297 -1.55 -5.15 -5.00
N ASN A 298 -2.83 -4.89 -4.71
CA ASN A 298 -3.54 -5.62 -3.66
C ASN A 298 -3.94 -7.03 -4.13
N LEU A 299 -3.04 -7.99 -3.90
CA LEU A 299 -3.24 -9.39 -4.31
C LEU A 299 -4.32 -10.12 -3.49
N GLN A 300 -4.65 -9.62 -2.29
CA GLN A 300 -5.69 -10.22 -1.44
C GLN A 300 -7.10 -10.05 -2.02
N ASN A 301 -7.32 -8.96 -2.77
CA ASN A 301 -8.65 -8.57 -3.24
C ASN A 301 -9.01 -9.09 -4.63
N ILE A 302 -8.18 -9.93 -5.27
CA ILE A 302 -8.53 -10.56 -6.55
C ILE A 302 -9.75 -11.48 -6.30
N PRO A 303 -10.87 -11.34 -7.04
CA PRO A 303 -12.04 -12.17 -6.80
C PRO A 303 -11.73 -13.68 -6.89
N ILE A 304 -12.32 -14.46 -5.98
CA ILE A 304 -12.05 -15.91 -5.85
C ILE A 304 -13.13 -16.82 -6.46
N ARG A 305 -14.34 -16.29 -6.70
CA ARG A 305 -15.52 -17.09 -7.07
C ARG A 305 -16.10 -16.75 -8.45
N THR A 306 -15.63 -15.68 -9.06
CA THR A 306 -16.05 -15.25 -10.41
C THR A 306 -15.17 -15.90 -11.45
N LYS A 307 -15.71 -16.22 -12.63
CA LYS A 307 -14.93 -16.79 -13.74
C LYS A 307 -13.76 -15.88 -14.12
N GLU A 308 -14.00 -14.58 -14.26
CA GLU A 308 -13.00 -13.58 -14.64
C GLU A 308 -11.88 -13.48 -13.59
N GLY A 309 -12.23 -13.48 -12.30
CA GLY A 309 -11.28 -13.50 -11.20
C GLY A 309 -10.43 -14.78 -11.15
N ILE A 310 -11.03 -15.94 -11.45
CA ILE A 310 -10.28 -17.20 -11.57
C ILE A 310 -9.29 -17.11 -12.74
N THR A 311 -9.72 -16.63 -13.90
CA THR A 311 -8.86 -16.49 -15.08
C THR A 311 -7.72 -15.50 -14.87
N ILE A 312 -7.92 -14.43 -14.09
CA ILE A 312 -6.82 -13.55 -13.64
C ILE A 312 -5.83 -14.31 -12.76
N ARG A 313 -6.32 -15.16 -11.83
CA ARG A 313 -5.46 -15.95 -10.95
C ARG A 313 -4.63 -16.99 -11.71
N GLU A 314 -5.12 -17.50 -12.83
CA GLU A 314 -4.37 -18.39 -13.71
C GLU A 314 -3.13 -17.72 -14.32
N ALA A 315 -3.08 -16.38 -14.37
CA ALA A 315 -1.87 -15.66 -14.77
C ALA A 315 -0.73 -15.79 -13.77
N PHE A 316 -1.03 -16.13 -12.51
CA PHE A 316 0.01 -16.39 -11.52
C PHE A 316 0.50 -17.81 -11.75
N ILE A 317 1.74 -17.94 -12.22
CA ILE A 317 2.32 -19.22 -12.64
C ILE A 317 3.50 -19.63 -11.76
N ALA A 318 3.75 -20.93 -11.66
CA ALA A 318 4.96 -21.43 -11.01
C ALA A 318 6.13 -21.36 -12.00
N PRO A 319 7.36 -21.09 -11.53
CA PRO A 319 8.55 -21.24 -12.38
C PRO A 319 8.67 -22.65 -12.96
N SER A 320 9.40 -22.80 -14.06
CA SER A 320 9.66 -24.10 -14.68
C SER A 320 10.13 -25.14 -13.65
N ASN A 321 9.59 -26.36 -13.74
CA ASN A 321 9.85 -27.47 -12.82
C ASN A 321 9.36 -27.25 -11.38
N LYS A 322 8.47 -26.28 -11.13
CA LYS A 322 7.81 -26.07 -9.83
C LYS A 322 6.30 -26.10 -9.99
N LYS A 323 5.59 -26.26 -8.88
CA LYS A 323 4.12 -26.17 -8.80
C LYS A 323 3.72 -25.29 -7.62
N PHE A 324 2.58 -24.62 -7.74
CA PHE A 324 1.96 -24.00 -6.56
C PHE A 324 1.44 -25.08 -5.62
N LEU A 325 1.65 -24.85 -4.32
CA LEU A 325 1.04 -25.62 -3.26
C LEU A 325 0.07 -24.70 -2.54
N GLN A 326 -1.20 -25.08 -2.50
CA GLN A 326 -2.20 -24.41 -1.68
C GLN A 326 -2.43 -25.26 -0.43
N TRP A 327 -2.04 -24.72 0.72
CA TRP A 327 -2.33 -25.35 2.02
C TRP A 327 -3.74 -24.97 2.43
N ILE A 328 -4.65 -25.93 2.42
CA ILE A 328 -5.98 -25.77 3.00
C ILE A 328 -5.87 -26.26 4.44
N ILE A 329 -5.92 -25.34 5.41
CA ILE A 329 -6.10 -25.71 6.81
C ILE A 329 -7.55 -26.19 6.93
N LEU A 330 -7.74 -27.51 6.88
CA LEU A 330 -8.99 -28.14 7.27
C LEU A 330 -9.16 -27.84 8.77
N ARG A 331 -10.09 -26.95 9.10
CA ARG A 331 -10.49 -26.65 10.48
C ARG A 331 -11.62 -27.56 10.91
#